data_AF-A0A1S1N7K2-F1
#
_entry.id   AF-A0A1S1N7K2-F1
#
_cell.length_a   1.000
_cell.length_b   1.000
_cell.length_c   1.000
_cell.angle_alpha   90.00
_cell.angle_beta   90.00
_cell.angle_gamma   90.00
#
_symmetry.space_group_name_H-M   'P 1'
#
loop_
_entity.id
_entity.type
_entity.pdbx_description
1 polymer ?
#
loop_
_entity_poly.entity_id
_entity_poly.type
_entity_poly.pdbx_seq_one_letter_code
_entity_poly.pdbx_strand_id
1 'polypeptide(L)' 'MAEGDHHIEGDDEGLAYDDLRFSCGCREIRHVYHDGSVRLRTIRHDGKVLRDEHSGDHEA' A
#
# COMPACT_ATOMS: atom_id res chain seq x y z
N MET A 1 -0.38 -20.80 6.41
CA MET A 1 -0.48 -19.81 5.31
C MET A 1 -1.57 -18.86 5.74
N ALA A 2 -1.26 -17.60 6.02
CA ALA A 2 -2.27 -16.69 6.56
C ALA A 2 -3.34 -16.48 5.48
N GLU A 3 -4.54 -17.01 5.72
CA GLU A 3 -5.71 -16.73 4.89
C GLU A 3 -5.90 -15.21 4.87
N GLY A 4 -5.98 -14.62 3.69
CA GLY A 4 -5.99 -13.19 3.49
C GLY A 4 -6.38 -12.88 2.05
N ASP A 5 -6.84 -11.65 1.82
CA ASP A 5 -7.14 -11.12 0.50
C ASP A 5 -5.92 -10.35 0.00
N HIS A 6 -5.46 -10.66 -1.21
CA HIS A 6 -4.34 -9.96 -1.83
C HIS A 6 -4.79 -9.46 -3.19
N HIS A 7 -4.92 -8.14 -3.27
CA HIS A 7 -5.34 -7.45 -4.47
C HIS A 7 -4.16 -6.74 -5.10
N ILE A 8 -3.91 -7.04 -6.37
CA ILE A 8 -2.86 -6.39 -7.17
C ILE A 8 -3.51 -5.86 -8.44
N GLU A 9 -3.32 -4.57 -8.69
CA GLU A 9 -3.69 -3.91 -9.94
C GLU A 9 -2.59 -2.95 -10.36
N GLY A 10 -2.46 -2.69 -11.65
CA GLY A 10 -1.45 -1.78 -12.17
C GLY A 10 -1.57 -1.59 -13.67
N ASP A 11 -0.80 -0.66 -14.19
CA ASP A 11 -0.71 -0.32 -15.61
C ASP A 11 0.75 -0.34 -16.08
N ASP A 12 0.96 -0.37 -17.40
CA ASP A 12 2.29 -0.38 -18.03
C ASP A 12 3.06 0.95 -17.81
N GLU A 13 2.36 2.04 -17.50
CA GLU A 13 2.95 3.38 -17.32
C GLU A 13 3.48 3.62 -15.89
N GLY A 14 3.65 2.58 -15.06
CA GLY A 14 4.31 2.68 -13.74
C GLY A 14 3.38 2.96 -12.55
N LEU A 15 2.06 2.86 -12.75
CA LEU A 15 1.08 2.82 -11.67
C LEU A 15 0.92 1.39 -11.16
N ALA A 16 1.04 1.19 -9.85
CA ALA A 16 0.80 -0.11 -9.24
C ALA A 16 0.16 0.04 -7.86
N TYR A 17 -0.84 -0.78 -7.59
CA TYR A 17 -1.50 -0.91 -6.30
C TYR A 17 -1.35 -2.36 -5.83
N ASP A 18 -0.74 -2.51 -4.66
CA ASP A 18 -0.57 -3.78 -3.96
C ASP A 18 -1.20 -3.63 -2.58
N ASP A 19 -2.28 -4.38 -2.35
CA ASP A 19 -3.09 -4.26 -1.15
C ASP A 19 -3.32 -5.64 -0.53
N LEU A 20 -2.76 -5.83 0.66
CA LEU A 20 -2.77 -7.09 1.37
C LEU A 20 -3.61 -6.96 2.64
N ARG A 21 -4.67 -7.76 2.74
CA ARG A 21 -5.52 -7.85 3.92
C ARG A 21 -5.36 -9.20 4.58
N PHE A 22 -4.85 -9.20 5.80
CA PHE A 22 -4.70 -10.39 6.63
C PHE A 22 -6.04 -10.83 7.23
N SER A 23 -6.23 -12.13 7.46
CA SER A 23 -7.40 -12.70 8.17
C SER A 23 -7.69 -12.05 9.52
N CYS A 24 -6.67 -11.60 10.25
CA CYS A 24 -6.86 -10.89 11.51
C CYS A 24 -7.50 -9.50 11.35
N GLY A 25 -7.61 -8.99 10.12
CA GLY A 25 -8.15 -7.68 9.76
C GLY A 25 -7.09 -6.60 9.53
N CYS A 26 -5.81 -6.91 9.74
CA CYS A 26 -4.72 -5.99 9.41
C CYS A 26 -4.65 -5.77 7.89
N ARG A 27 -4.13 -4.62 7.48
CA ARG A 27 -3.98 -4.26 6.08
C ARG A 27 -2.62 -3.62 5.82
N GLU A 28 -1.97 -4.04 4.76
CA GLU A 28 -0.79 -3.39 4.20
C GLU A 28 -1.14 -2.87 2.81
N ILE A 29 -0.72 -1.65 2.53
CA ILE A 29 -1.05 -0.90 1.33
C ILE A 29 0.26 -0.36 0.76
N ARG A 30 0.55 -0.70 -0.49
CA ARG A 30 1.69 -0.18 -1.23
C ARG A 30 1.23 0.31 -2.60
N HIS A 31 1.29 1.61 -2.80
CA HIS A 31 0.96 2.23 -4.08
C HIS A 31 2.20 2.89 -4.68
N VAL A 32 2.44 2.64 -5.95
CA VAL A 32 3.43 3.31 -6.79
C VAL A 32 2.67 4.15 -7.80
N TYR A 33 3.02 5.43 -7.91
CA TYR A 33 2.39 6.37 -8.81
C TYR A 33 3.27 6.61 -10.05
N HIS A 34 2.70 7.12 -11.14
CA HIS A 34 3.42 7.44 -12.39
C HIS A 34 4.60 8.39 -12.20
N ASP A 35 4.55 9.24 -11.19
CA ASP A 35 5.62 10.15 -10.79
C ASP A 35 6.81 9.43 -10.11
N GLY A 36 6.72 8.12 -9.91
CA GLY A 36 7.69 7.33 -9.15
C GLY A 36 7.52 7.46 -7.63
N SER A 37 6.67 8.38 -7.18
CA SER A 37 6.26 8.51 -5.79
C SER A 37 5.67 7.20 -5.25
N VAL A 38 5.98 6.87 -4.00
CA VAL A 38 5.52 5.64 -3.34
C VAL A 38 4.79 5.97 -2.05
N ARG A 39 3.61 5.38 -1.86
CA ARG A 39 2.89 5.40 -0.59
C ARG A 39 2.88 4.03 0.04
N LEU A 40 3.33 3.95 1.30
CA LEU A 40 3.28 2.76 2.12
C LEU A 40 2.40 3.02 3.34
N ARG A 41 1.43 2.15 3.60
CA ARG A 41 0.59 2.26 4.79
C ARG A 41 0.34 0.90 5.42
N THR A 42 0.50 0.82 6.73
CA THR A 42 0.19 -0.38 7.51
C THR A 42 -0.85 -0.02 8.56
N ILE A 43 -2.00 -0.70 8.51
CA ILE A 43 -3.16 -0.47 9.36
C ILE A 43 -3.41 -1.76 10.15
N ARG A 44 -3.47 -1.66 11.48
CA ARG A 44 -3.88 -2.81 12.30
C ARG A 44 -5.38 -3.00 12.21
N HIS A 45 -5.81 -4.23 12.47
CA HIS A 45 -7.22 -4.61 12.58
C HIS A 45 -8.07 -3.78 13.55
N ASP A 46 -7.44 -3.06 14.49
CA ASP A 46 -8.11 -2.13 15.41
C ASP A 46 -8.30 -0.71 14.83
N GLY A 47 -7.87 -0.49 13.58
CA GLY A 47 -7.92 0.78 12.88
C GLY A 47 -6.69 1.67 13.10
N LYS A 48 -5.79 1.34 14.04
CA LYS A 48 -4.56 2.10 14.26
C LYS A 48 -3.62 2.01 13.06
N VAL A 49 -3.20 3.16 12.59
CA VAL A 49 -2.11 3.29 11.61
C VAL A 49 -0.79 3.05 12.33
N LEU A 50 -0.04 2.04 11.89
CA LEU A 50 1.32 1.77 12.37
C LEU A 50 2.38 2.46 11.53
N ARG A 51 2.09 2.59 10.24
CA ARG A 51 2.99 3.17 9.24
C ARG A 51 2.18 3.93 8.22
N ASP A 52 2.59 5.14 7.90
CA ASP A 52 2.08 5.95 6.79
C ASP A 52 3.27 6.75 6.28
N GLU A 53 3.85 6.28 5.18
CA GLU A 53 5.01 6.86 4.52
C GLU A 53 4.59 7.26 3.12
N HIS A 54 4.99 8.45 2.71
CA HIS A 54 4.81 8.94 1.34
C HIS A 54 6.13 9.53 0.89
N SER A 55 6.78 8.84 -0.04
CA SER A 55 7.97 9.35 -0.73
C SER A 55 7.47 10.11 -1.95
N GLY A 56 7.30 11.41 -1.80
CA GLY A 56 7.12 12.33 -2.91
C GLY A 56 8.30 13.27 -2.90
N ASP A 57 9.21 13.11 -3.87
CA ASP A 57 10.24 14.10 -4.11
C ASP A 57 9.54 15.27 -4.82
N HIS A 58 9.17 16.29 -4.05
CA HIS A 58 8.79 17.58 -4.62
C HIS A 58 9.93 18.55 -4.33
N GLU A 59 11.04 18.41 -5.06
CA GLU A 59 11.97 19.51 -5.24
C GLU A 59 11.48 20.35 -6.43
N ALA A 60 10.64 21.35 -6.17
CA ALA A 60 10.39 22.49 -7.06
C ALA A 60 9.86 23.71 -6.29
#